data_AF-A0A959VH78-F1
#
_entry.id   AF-A0A959VH78-F1
#
_cell.length_a   1.000
_cell.length_b   1.000
_cell.length_c   1.000
_cell.angle_alpha   90.00
_cell.angle_beta   90.00
_cell.angle_gamma   90.00
#
_symmetry.space_group_name_H-M   'P 1'
#
loop_
_entity.id
_entity.type
_entity.pdbx_description
1 polymer ?
#
loop_
_entity_poly.entity_id
_entity_poly.type
_entity_poly.pdbx_seq_one_letter_code
_entity_poly.pdbx_strand_id
1 'polypeptide(L)'
;IQPSRGNFSDNIIYRPGAAFIFGPGAFGWFDGHQEEGCRVRFEHDLPVHCTLKKSGDWFTAPHYWELLDSPIVVGSGVKVTTRNVGSAKHEFVAFGNIEGLDIEPFGNMVQKITMAGLELFGKLPYEHYIFFGDFGGFAAGLEHANSNRIGYWTNNANNTRGIMFHEYFHAFNVKRVRPKSLVNPDFTKAPTIDSLWWLEGVTDYYASILELRAGLNSQENFLASMGNGSQILNGKQVALRDSSRRVWEQKGSQGYSFSYYAGGRYAGFVFDTAVRVESQNKYSLDNVMLDLFKECGDTKGYDESRIKELIVKYGGEKMGPLYEGLINSPGGVDVSSWMTRAGLVLNGRRLTADPNADETAVNTRKLLGYSLNVKM
;
A
#
# COMPACT_ATOMS: atom_id res chain seq x y z
N ILE A 1 -15.51 -25.90 -14.42
CA ILE A 1 -15.00 -24.78 -13.60
C ILE A 1 -13.86 -24.16 -14.39
N GLN A 2 -14.07 -23.01 -15.04
CA GLN A 2 -12.94 -22.29 -15.65
C GLN A 2 -12.31 -21.46 -14.52
N PRO A 3 -11.04 -21.69 -14.13
CA PRO A 3 -10.40 -20.87 -13.11
C PRO A 3 -10.28 -19.45 -13.63
N SER A 4 -10.54 -18.46 -12.78
CA SER A 4 -10.34 -17.05 -13.13
C SER A 4 -8.87 -16.83 -13.43
N ARG A 5 -8.54 -16.34 -14.63
CA ARG A 5 -7.21 -15.80 -14.90
C ARG A 5 -7.13 -14.47 -14.16
N GLY A 6 -6.50 -14.46 -12.98
CA GLY A 6 -6.08 -13.20 -12.37
C GLY A 6 -5.12 -12.48 -13.31
N ASN A 7 -5.23 -11.16 -13.44
CA ASN A 7 -4.40 -10.38 -14.36
C ASN A 7 -2.88 -10.39 -14.02
N PHE A 8 -2.47 -11.02 -12.91
CA PHE A 8 -1.11 -10.91 -12.37
C PHE A 8 -0.45 -12.22 -11.89
N SER A 9 -1.06 -13.41 -12.03
CA SER A 9 -0.41 -14.64 -11.56
C SER A 9 -0.89 -15.92 -12.24
N ASP A 10 0.05 -16.84 -12.48
CA ASP A 10 -0.27 -18.26 -12.60
C ASP A 10 -0.91 -18.75 -11.28
N ASN A 11 -1.96 -19.57 -11.38
CA ASN A 11 -2.76 -20.01 -10.23
C ASN A 11 -1.94 -20.71 -9.13
N ILE A 12 -0.90 -21.42 -9.55
CA ILE A 12 0.07 -22.09 -8.68
C ILE A 12 1.46 -21.86 -9.27
N ILE A 13 2.38 -21.39 -8.45
CA ILE A 13 3.76 -21.10 -8.85
C ILE A 13 4.67 -22.12 -8.18
N TYR A 14 5.35 -22.93 -8.99
CA TYR A 14 6.34 -23.88 -8.51
C TYR A 14 7.73 -23.25 -8.49
N ARG A 15 8.42 -23.44 -7.38
CA ARG A 15 9.79 -23.02 -7.14
C ARG A 15 10.59 -24.20 -6.57
N PRO A 16 11.93 -24.16 -6.60
CA PRO A 16 12.74 -25.19 -5.95
C PRO A 16 12.30 -25.44 -4.49
N GLY A 17 11.80 -26.65 -4.21
CA GLY A 17 11.40 -27.09 -2.87
C GLY A 17 10.12 -26.47 -2.29
N ALA A 18 9.39 -25.64 -3.05
CA ALA A 18 8.15 -25.01 -2.58
C ALA A 18 7.15 -24.70 -3.71
N ALA A 19 5.86 -24.63 -3.38
CA ALA A 19 4.80 -24.15 -4.24
C ALA A 19 4.06 -22.99 -3.56
N PHE A 20 3.81 -21.91 -4.29
CA PHE A 20 2.95 -20.81 -3.88
C PHE A 20 1.58 -20.97 -4.54
N ILE A 21 0.52 -21.01 -3.74
CA ILE A 21 -0.86 -21.20 -4.16
C ILE A 21 -1.60 -19.89 -3.97
N PHE A 22 -2.14 -19.36 -5.07
CA PHE A 22 -2.95 -18.15 -5.05
C PHE A 22 -4.43 -18.50 -4.94
N GLY A 23 -5.15 -17.90 -3.97
CA GLY A 23 -6.51 -18.28 -3.63
C GLY A 23 -7.48 -18.27 -4.82
N PRO A 24 -7.68 -17.15 -5.54
CA PRO A 24 -8.60 -17.06 -6.68
C PRO A 24 -8.31 -18.06 -7.80
N GLY A 25 -7.04 -18.43 -7.99
CA GLY A 25 -6.63 -19.40 -8.99
C GLY A 25 -6.83 -20.86 -8.58
N ALA A 26 -6.83 -21.14 -7.28
CA ALA A 26 -6.83 -22.48 -6.71
C ALA A 26 -8.20 -22.94 -6.18
N PHE A 27 -9.00 -22.01 -5.67
CA PHE A 27 -10.29 -22.33 -5.04
C PHE A 27 -11.46 -21.89 -5.93
N GLY A 28 -12.25 -22.87 -6.38
CA GLY A 28 -13.47 -22.61 -7.15
C GLY A 28 -14.53 -21.85 -6.35
N TRP A 29 -15.46 -21.22 -7.07
CA TRP A 29 -16.56 -20.43 -6.53
C TRP A 29 -17.83 -21.27 -6.35
N PHE A 30 -18.52 -21.11 -5.22
CA PHE A 30 -19.85 -21.68 -4.98
C PHE A 30 -20.87 -20.55 -4.86
N ASP A 31 -21.75 -20.42 -5.85
CA ASP A 31 -22.71 -19.32 -5.93
C ASP A 31 -23.70 -19.33 -4.75
N GLY A 32 -23.92 -18.17 -4.12
CA GLY A 32 -24.72 -18.04 -2.90
C GLY A 32 -24.09 -18.49 -1.57
N HIS A 33 -22.86 -19.01 -1.55
CA HIS A 33 -22.20 -19.54 -0.34
C HIS A 33 -20.95 -18.76 0.10
N GLN A 34 -20.78 -17.51 -0.33
CA GLN A 34 -19.55 -16.73 -0.13
C GLN A 34 -19.30 -16.38 1.33
N GLU A 35 -20.37 -16.21 2.11
CA GLU A 35 -20.30 -15.85 3.53
C GLU A 35 -20.13 -17.09 4.43
N GLU A 36 -20.07 -18.30 3.86
CA GLU A 36 -19.92 -19.53 4.62
C GLU A 36 -18.46 -19.84 4.97
N GLY A 37 -18.26 -20.40 6.16
CA GLY A 37 -16.95 -20.84 6.63
C GLY A 37 -16.31 -21.89 5.73
N CYS A 38 -15.05 -21.66 5.38
CA CYS A 38 -14.27 -22.54 4.52
C CYS A 38 -13.21 -23.30 5.33
N ARG A 39 -12.88 -24.53 4.88
CA ARG A 39 -11.77 -25.31 5.43
C ARG A 39 -10.95 -25.96 4.32
N VAL A 40 -9.63 -25.96 4.48
CA VAL A 40 -8.68 -26.59 3.56
C VAL A 40 -7.76 -27.51 4.35
N ARG A 41 -7.49 -28.70 3.83
CA ARG A 41 -6.51 -29.66 4.37
C ARG A 41 -5.53 -30.02 3.26
N PHE A 42 -4.29 -30.26 3.65
CA PHE A 42 -3.24 -30.76 2.78
C PHE A 42 -2.96 -32.22 3.08
N GLU A 43 -2.99 -33.08 2.06
CA GLU A 43 -2.74 -34.53 2.20
C GLU A 43 -1.27 -34.86 1.93
N HIS A 44 -0.39 -34.27 2.74
CA HIS A 44 1.06 -34.48 2.72
C HIS A 44 1.70 -34.04 4.05
N ASP A 45 2.98 -34.36 4.24
CA ASP A 45 3.74 -33.97 5.44
C ASP A 45 4.62 -32.72 5.24
N LEU A 46 4.55 -32.07 4.07
CA LEU A 46 5.31 -30.83 3.82
C LEU A 46 4.84 -29.67 4.72
N PRO A 47 5.75 -28.77 5.14
CA PRO A 47 5.38 -27.55 5.84
C PRO A 47 4.41 -26.68 5.03
N VAL A 48 3.50 -26.00 5.73
CA VAL A 48 2.52 -25.08 5.16
C VAL A 48 2.61 -23.74 5.88
N HIS A 49 2.78 -22.66 5.11
CA HIS A 49 2.85 -21.29 5.59
C HIS A 49 1.69 -20.48 5.02
N CYS A 50 0.76 -20.08 5.88
CA CYS A 50 -0.37 -19.21 5.57
C CYS A 50 -0.87 -18.54 6.86
N THR A 51 -1.76 -17.57 6.70
CA THR A 51 -2.38 -16.84 7.82
C THR A 51 -3.72 -17.41 8.28
N LEU A 52 -4.23 -18.45 7.60
CA LEU A 52 -5.43 -19.15 8.01
C LEU A 52 -5.24 -19.83 9.37
N LYS A 53 -6.28 -19.78 10.21
CA LYS A 53 -6.25 -20.42 11.53
C LYS A 53 -6.19 -21.94 11.38
N LYS A 54 -5.24 -22.57 12.06
CA LYS A 54 -5.14 -24.04 12.10
C LYS A 54 -6.03 -24.60 13.21
N SER A 55 -6.86 -25.59 12.87
CA SER A 55 -7.75 -26.33 13.78
C SER A 55 -7.67 -27.83 13.45
N GLY A 56 -6.91 -28.58 14.26
CA GLY A 56 -6.54 -29.96 13.95
C GLY A 56 -5.74 -30.03 12.64
N ASP A 57 -6.23 -30.84 11.70
CA ASP A 57 -5.64 -31.01 10.36
C ASP A 57 -6.14 -29.96 9.34
N TRP A 58 -7.01 -29.05 9.75
CA TRP A 58 -7.65 -28.07 8.86
C TRP A 58 -7.07 -26.68 9.05
N PHE A 59 -6.98 -25.94 7.95
CA PHE A 59 -6.86 -24.49 7.92
C PHE A 59 -8.24 -23.90 7.63
N THR A 60 -8.68 -22.93 8.43
CA THR A 60 -10.05 -22.43 8.39
C THR A 60 -10.10 -20.93 8.08
N ALA A 61 -11.06 -20.53 7.26
CA ALA A 61 -11.45 -19.16 7.00
C ALA A 61 -12.92 -18.95 7.40
N PRO A 62 -13.30 -17.80 7.98
CA PRO A 62 -14.69 -17.52 8.38
C PRO A 62 -15.64 -17.37 7.20
N HIS A 63 -15.13 -16.97 6.03
CA HIS A 63 -15.88 -16.86 4.79
C HIS A 63 -14.95 -17.06 3.57
N TYR A 64 -15.53 -17.30 2.40
CA TYR A 64 -14.81 -17.57 1.16
C TYR A 64 -13.84 -16.44 0.78
N TRP A 65 -14.17 -15.19 1.08
CA TRP A 65 -13.31 -14.05 0.79
C TRP A 65 -11.96 -14.09 1.50
N GLU A 66 -11.92 -14.54 2.76
CA GLU A 66 -10.67 -14.66 3.51
C GLU A 66 -9.85 -15.85 3.00
N LEU A 67 -10.50 -16.93 2.56
CA LEU A 67 -9.81 -18.04 1.90
C LEU A 67 -9.10 -17.58 0.61
N LEU A 68 -9.80 -16.82 -0.24
CA LEU A 68 -9.20 -16.28 -1.47
C LEU A 68 -8.04 -15.32 -1.17
N ASP A 69 -8.18 -14.51 -0.12
CA ASP A 69 -7.18 -13.53 0.26
C ASP A 69 -6.06 -14.09 1.14
N SER A 70 -5.99 -15.40 1.33
CA SER A 70 -4.97 -16.07 2.14
C SER A 70 -4.11 -16.99 1.27
N PRO A 71 -3.08 -16.46 0.59
CA PRO A 71 -2.15 -17.28 -0.17
C PRO A 71 -1.39 -18.27 0.72
N ILE A 72 -0.91 -19.35 0.11
CA ILE A 72 -0.33 -20.48 0.83
C ILE A 72 1.01 -20.85 0.19
N VAL A 73 2.07 -20.95 0.99
CA VAL A 73 3.32 -21.60 0.58
C VAL A 73 3.39 -23.00 1.18
N VAL A 74 3.61 -23.99 0.34
CA VAL A 74 3.75 -25.40 0.72
C VAL A 74 5.14 -25.88 0.32
N GLY A 75 5.90 -26.45 1.24
CA GLY A 75 7.19 -27.08 0.93
C GLY A 75 8.26 -26.90 2.02
N SER A 76 9.32 -27.69 1.91
CA SER A 76 10.47 -27.65 2.83
C SER A 76 11.59 -26.71 2.37
N GLY A 77 11.56 -26.27 1.10
CA GLY A 77 12.53 -25.34 0.51
C GLY A 77 12.27 -23.88 0.88
N VAL A 78 12.11 -23.59 2.17
CA VAL A 78 11.79 -22.25 2.68
C VAL A 78 12.76 -21.82 3.79
N LYS A 79 12.96 -20.51 3.92
CA LYS A 79 13.59 -19.89 5.10
C LYS A 79 12.58 -18.97 5.76
N VAL A 80 12.51 -19.02 7.08
CA VAL A 80 11.56 -18.22 7.87
C VAL A 80 12.29 -17.47 8.96
N THR A 81 11.99 -16.18 9.10
CA THR A 81 12.34 -15.40 10.29
C THR A 81 11.08 -14.75 10.84
N THR A 82 10.99 -14.63 12.16
CA THR A 82 9.79 -14.15 12.87
C THR A 82 10.13 -12.91 13.68
N ARG A 83 9.19 -11.97 13.74
CA ARG A 83 9.22 -10.79 14.61
C ARG A 83 7.86 -10.65 15.30
N ASN A 84 7.85 -10.04 16.48
CA ASN A 84 6.62 -9.65 17.15
C ASN A 84 6.61 -8.13 17.27
N VAL A 85 5.57 -7.48 16.77
CA VAL A 85 5.39 -6.03 16.87
C VAL A 85 3.98 -5.75 17.39
N GLY A 86 3.89 -5.04 18.51
CA GLY A 86 2.65 -4.94 19.28
C GLY A 86 2.22 -6.33 19.76
N SER A 87 0.96 -6.69 19.51
CA SER A 87 0.40 -8.00 19.83
C SER A 87 0.43 -9.00 18.66
N ALA A 88 0.92 -8.59 17.48
CA ALA A 88 0.87 -9.41 16.28
C ALA A 88 2.20 -10.13 16.02
N LYS A 89 2.08 -11.35 15.47
CA LYS A 89 3.21 -12.12 14.94
C LYS A 89 3.42 -11.76 13.46
N HIS A 90 4.67 -11.50 13.08
CA HIS A 90 5.06 -11.23 11.69
C HIS A 90 6.11 -12.24 11.25
N GLU A 91 5.94 -12.81 10.06
CA GLU A 91 6.89 -13.73 9.47
C GLU A 91 7.35 -13.22 8.11
N PHE A 92 8.63 -13.41 7.80
CA PHE A 92 9.11 -13.35 6.42
C PHE A 92 9.41 -14.78 5.97
N VAL A 93 8.69 -15.25 4.96
CA VAL A 93 8.81 -16.60 4.38
C VAL A 93 9.45 -16.48 3.01
N ALA A 94 10.74 -16.77 2.92
CA ALA A 94 11.49 -16.80 1.68
C ALA A 94 11.41 -18.18 1.02
N PHE A 95 11.11 -18.21 -0.28
CA PHE A 95 11.09 -19.43 -1.08
C PHE A 95 11.67 -19.18 -2.49
N GLY A 96 12.05 -20.26 -3.18
CA GLY A 96 12.69 -20.19 -4.50
C GLY A 96 14.21 -20.17 -4.45
N ASN A 97 14.84 -19.25 -5.16
CA ASN A 97 16.29 -19.15 -5.29
C ASN A 97 16.93 -18.57 -4.02
N ILE A 98 16.86 -19.32 -2.91
CA ILE A 98 17.23 -18.88 -1.55
C ILE A 98 18.52 -19.52 -1.02
N GLU A 99 19.25 -20.25 -1.88
CA GLU A 99 20.56 -20.78 -1.53
C GLU A 99 21.51 -19.63 -1.14
N GLY A 100 22.21 -19.78 -0.01
CA GLY A 100 23.07 -18.72 0.52
C GLY A 100 22.36 -17.46 1.05
N LEU A 101 21.03 -17.36 0.97
CA LEU A 101 20.29 -16.19 1.46
C LEU A 101 20.44 -16.03 2.99
N ASP A 102 20.92 -14.86 3.42
CA ASP A 102 20.79 -14.42 4.82
C ASP A 102 19.38 -13.86 5.04
N ILE A 103 18.62 -14.49 5.94
CA ILE A 103 17.22 -14.17 6.19
C ILE A 103 17.04 -13.03 7.22
N GLU A 104 18.04 -12.79 8.06
CA GLU A 104 17.91 -11.86 9.19
C GLU A 104 17.73 -10.39 8.78
N PRO A 105 18.37 -9.88 7.71
CA PRO A 105 18.08 -8.53 7.20
C PRO A 105 16.60 -8.33 6.84
N PHE A 106 15.91 -9.37 6.35
CA PHE A 106 14.48 -9.31 6.04
C PHE A 106 13.64 -9.25 7.30
N GLY A 107 14.01 -10.00 8.34
CA GLY A 107 13.36 -9.91 9.66
C GLY A 107 13.50 -8.51 10.26
N ASN A 108 14.68 -7.90 10.16
CA ASN A 108 14.90 -6.52 10.62
C ASN A 108 14.09 -5.50 9.81
N MET A 109 13.93 -5.73 8.50
CA MET A 109 13.06 -4.92 7.64
C MET A 109 11.59 -5.05 8.05
N VAL A 110 11.09 -6.28 8.26
CA VAL A 110 9.74 -6.56 8.74
C VAL A 110 9.44 -5.84 10.04
N GLN A 111 10.37 -5.88 11.00
CA GLN A 111 10.21 -5.18 12.27
C GLN A 111 10.06 -3.66 12.06
N LYS A 112 10.92 -3.03 11.25
CA LYS A 112 10.85 -1.59 10.99
C LYS A 112 9.58 -1.18 10.26
N ILE A 113 9.19 -1.92 9.21
CA ILE A 113 7.97 -1.66 8.43
C ILE A 113 6.72 -1.73 9.34
N THR A 114 6.64 -2.79 10.13
CA THR A 114 5.45 -3.07 10.94
C THR A 114 5.35 -2.15 12.16
N MET A 115 6.48 -1.72 12.74
CA MET A 115 6.52 -0.67 13.75
C MET A 115 6.01 0.66 13.19
N ALA A 116 6.46 1.05 11.99
CA ALA A 116 6.00 2.29 11.36
C ALA A 116 4.48 2.28 11.09
N GLY A 117 3.93 1.13 10.68
CA GLY A 117 2.48 0.94 10.54
C GLY A 117 1.74 1.02 11.89
N LEU A 118 2.24 0.32 12.91
CA LEU A 118 1.65 0.36 14.26
C LEU A 118 1.63 1.78 14.84
N GLU A 119 2.71 2.54 14.69
CA GLU A 119 2.78 3.92 15.19
C GLU A 119 1.81 4.85 14.48
N LEU A 120 1.66 4.71 13.16
CA LEU A 120 0.72 5.53 12.39
C LEU A 120 -0.73 5.22 12.78
N PHE A 121 -1.11 3.95 12.83
CA PHE A 121 -2.51 3.54 13.00
C PHE A 121 -2.92 3.32 14.46
N GLY A 122 -1.96 3.24 15.39
CA GLY A 122 -2.16 2.96 16.81
C GLY A 122 -2.58 1.52 17.13
N LYS A 123 -2.95 0.72 16.11
CA LYS A 123 -3.26 -0.71 16.21
C LYS A 123 -3.01 -1.41 14.88
N LEU A 124 -2.74 -2.71 14.94
CA LEU A 124 -2.67 -3.59 13.76
C LEU A 124 -4.04 -4.26 13.56
N PRO A 125 -4.55 -4.37 12.31
CA PRO A 125 -5.86 -4.96 12.05
C PRO A 125 -5.81 -6.49 11.85
N TYR A 126 -4.80 -7.14 12.40
CA TYR A 126 -4.55 -8.58 12.28
C TYR A 126 -3.73 -9.09 13.47
N GLU A 127 -3.76 -10.40 13.70
CA GLU A 127 -2.99 -11.08 14.75
C GLU A 127 -1.71 -11.74 14.20
N HIS A 128 -1.72 -12.10 12.91
CA HIS A 128 -0.61 -12.75 12.22
C HIS A 128 -0.51 -12.20 10.80
N TYR A 129 0.69 -11.78 10.40
CA TYR A 129 0.97 -11.30 9.04
C TYR A 129 2.20 -11.98 8.44
N ILE A 130 2.12 -12.37 7.16
CA ILE A 130 3.23 -13.02 6.45
C ILE A 130 3.68 -12.18 5.24
N PHE A 131 4.98 -11.92 5.16
CA PHE A 131 5.64 -11.42 3.96
C PHE A 131 6.20 -12.60 3.18
N PHE A 132 5.62 -12.93 2.02
CA PHE A 132 6.09 -14.01 1.15
C PHE A 132 7.11 -13.48 0.15
N GLY A 133 8.39 -13.81 0.36
CA GLY A 133 9.48 -13.46 -0.56
C GLY A 133 9.71 -14.54 -1.63
N ASP A 134 9.29 -14.27 -2.87
CA ASP A 134 9.48 -15.14 -4.03
C ASP A 134 10.81 -14.83 -4.75
N PHE A 135 11.89 -15.53 -4.38
CA PHE A 135 13.22 -15.37 -4.99
C PHE A 135 13.26 -16.07 -6.34
N GLY A 136 13.27 -15.29 -7.43
CA GLY A 136 13.01 -15.75 -8.80
C GLY A 136 11.66 -15.30 -9.37
N GLY A 137 10.83 -14.63 -8.55
CA GLY A 137 9.65 -13.89 -9.00
C GLY A 137 10.01 -12.59 -9.71
N PHE A 138 9.13 -12.13 -10.61
CA PHE A 138 9.26 -10.81 -11.24
C PHE A 138 9.17 -9.71 -10.15
N ALA A 139 9.88 -8.60 -10.32
CA ALA A 139 9.93 -7.51 -9.33
C ALA A 139 8.61 -6.72 -9.25
N ALA A 140 7.59 -7.34 -8.65
CA ALA A 140 6.27 -6.83 -8.39
C ALA A 140 5.77 -7.38 -7.05
N GLY A 141 4.77 -6.72 -6.48
CA GLY A 141 4.09 -7.16 -5.27
C GLY A 141 2.61 -7.45 -5.51
N LEU A 142 2.00 -8.13 -4.54
CA LEU A 142 0.56 -8.28 -4.44
C LEU A 142 0.15 -8.32 -2.97
N GLU A 143 -0.84 -7.51 -2.64
CA GLU A 143 -1.34 -7.30 -1.30
C GLU A 143 -2.44 -8.28 -0.91
N HIS A 144 -2.46 -8.62 0.38
CA HIS A 144 -3.54 -9.36 1.03
C HIS A 144 -3.83 -8.77 2.41
N ALA A 145 -4.98 -9.08 2.99
CA ALA A 145 -5.36 -8.52 4.29
C ALA A 145 -4.33 -8.87 5.37
N ASN A 146 -3.84 -10.10 5.35
CA ASN A 146 -2.92 -10.60 6.38
C ASN A 146 -1.60 -11.08 5.78
N SER A 147 -1.28 -10.73 4.54
CA SER A 147 0.00 -11.08 3.94
C SER A 147 0.31 -10.21 2.74
N ASN A 148 1.49 -10.37 2.16
CA ASN A 148 1.75 -9.95 0.80
C ASN A 148 2.71 -10.93 0.12
N ARG A 149 2.75 -10.90 -1.21
CA ARG A 149 3.79 -11.57 -1.99
C ARG A 149 4.66 -10.52 -2.64
N ILE A 150 5.97 -10.67 -2.53
CA ILE A 150 6.97 -9.79 -3.14
C ILE A 150 7.93 -10.64 -3.98
N GLY A 151 8.06 -10.32 -5.26
CA GLY A 151 9.02 -10.99 -6.13
C GLY A 151 10.41 -10.35 -6.10
N TYR A 152 11.43 -11.20 -5.97
CA TYR A 152 12.84 -10.82 -5.96
C TYR A 152 13.52 -11.37 -7.23
N TRP A 153 13.49 -10.62 -8.33
CA TRP A 153 14.12 -11.01 -9.61
C TRP A 153 15.64 -10.84 -9.58
N THR A 154 16.11 -9.78 -8.92
CA THR A 154 17.53 -9.52 -8.63
C THR A 154 17.63 -9.18 -7.15
N ASN A 155 18.77 -9.44 -6.51
CA ASN A 155 19.03 -9.07 -5.11
C ASN A 155 19.15 -7.54 -4.89
N ASN A 156 18.46 -6.71 -5.69
CA ASN A 156 18.42 -5.27 -5.51
C ASN A 156 17.54 -4.92 -4.29
N ALA A 157 18.20 -4.85 -3.14
CA ALA A 157 17.59 -4.60 -1.84
C ALA A 157 16.83 -3.25 -1.77
N ASN A 158 17.26 -2.23 -2.53
CA ASN A 158 16.63 -0.90 -2.48
C ASN A 158 15.29 -0.86 -3.21
N ASN A 159 15.19 -1.45 -4.42
CA ASN A 159 13.92 -1.48 -5.14
C ASN A 159 12.87 -2.31 -4.37
N THR A 160 13.31 -3.39 -3.74
CA THR A 160 12.39 -4.30 -3.07
C THR A 160 11.90 -3.75 -1.73
N ARG A 161 12.66 -2.88 -1.07
CA ARG A 161 12.22 -2.20 0.16
C ARG A 161 10.97 -1.35 -0.07
N GLY A 162 10.97 -0.53 -1.13
CA GLY A 162 9.82 0.31 -1.48
C GLY A 162 8.57 -0.52 -1.74
N ILE A 163 8.72 -1.64 -2.46
CA ILE A 163 7.64 -2.61 -2.68
C ILE A 163 7.16 -3.19 -1.34
N MET A 164 8.06 -3.62 -0.44
CA MET A 164 7.65 -4.15 0.86
C MET A 164 6.82 -3.15 1.68
N PHE A 165 7.20 -1.86 1.69
CA PHE A 165 6.43 -0.82 2.37
C PHE A 165 5.08 -0.58 1.68
N HIS A 166 5.04 -0.55 0.35
CA HIS A 166 3.83 -0.41 -0.45
C HIS A 166 2.83 -1.54 -0.16
N GLU A 167 3.25 -2.78 -0.37
CA GLU A 167 2.40 -3.96 -0.17
C GLU A 167 2.00 -4.16 1.29
N TYR A 168 2.81 -3.72 2.25
CA TYR A 168 2.43 -3.78 3.65
C TYR A 168 1.42 -2.69 4.01
N PHE A 169 1.61 -1.47 3.51
CA PHE A 169 0.65 -0.39 3.75
C PHE A 169 -0.72 -0.76 3.19
N HIS A 170 -0.76 -1.60 2.16
CA HIS A 170 -2.01 -2.10 1.63
C HIS A 170 -2.86 -2.91 2.64
N ALA A 171 -2.22 -3.51 3.66
CA ALA A 171 -2.93 -4.11 4.76
C ALA A 171 -3.89 -3.11 5.44
N PHE A 172 -3.62 -1.80 5.37
CA PHE A 172 -4.50 -0.75 5.85
C PHE A 172 -5.30 -0.13 4.70
N ASN A 173 -4.62 0.35 3.66
CA ASN A 173 -5.24 1.01 2.50
C ASN A 173 -5.46 0.03 1.34
N VAL A 174 -6.67 -0.13 0.80
CA VAL A 174 -7.14 -1.26 -0.02
C VAL A 174 -7.74 -2.39 0.82
N LYS A 175 -7.00 -3.02 1.74
CA LYS A 175 -7.57 -4.19 2.43
C LYS A 175 -8.59 -3.85 3.52
N ARG A 176 -8.48 -2.68 4.18
CA ARG A 176 -9.50 -2.13 5.08
C ARG A 176 -10.10 -0.83 4.54
N VAL A 177 -9.27 0.14 4.21
CA VAL A 177 -9.68 1.43 3.63
C VAL A 177 -9.88 1.26 2.13
N ARG A 178 -11.12 0.97 1.73
CA ARG A 178 -11.52 0.79 0.33
C ARG A 178 -12.91 1.36 0.07
N PRO A 179 -13.23 1.76 -1.16
CA PRO A 179 -14.59 2.14 -1.49
C PRO A 179 -15.55 0.97 -1.32
N LYS A 180 -16.84 1.26 -1.06
CA LYS A 180 -17.90 0.25 -0.90
C LYS A 180 -17.96 -0.75 -2.06
N SER A 181 -17.64 -0.31 -3.27
CA SER A 181 -17.61 -1.16 -4.48
C SER A 181 -16.58 -2.30 -4.43
N LEU A 182 -15.58 -2.22 -3.55
CA LEU A 182 -14.53 -3.22 -3.39
C LEU A 182 -14.65 -4.07 -2.12
N VAL A 183 -15.68 -3.84 -1.30
CA VAL A 183 -15.89 -4.62 -0.07
C VAL A 183 -16.23 -6.07 -0.42
N ASN A 184 -17.28 -6.25 -1.23
CA ASN A 184 -17.74 -7.53 -1.75
C ASN A 184 -17.79 -7.45 -3.28
N PRO A 185 -16.65 -7.60 -3.97
CA PRO A 185 -16.58 -7.36 -5.40
C PRO A 185 -17.33 -8.44 -6.20
N ASP A 186 -18.06 -8.01 -7.23
CA ASP A 186 -18.63 -8.90 -8.25
C ASP A 186 -17.52 -9.29 -9.24
N PHE A 187 -16.97 -10.50 -9.11
CA PHE A 187 -15.89 -10.99 -9.97
C PHE A 187 -16.30 -11.20 -11.44
N THR A 188 -17.60 -11.09 -11.77
CA THR A 188 -18.06 -11.18 -13.16
C THR A 188 -17.98 -9.84 -13.90
N LYS A 189 -17.74 -8.73 -13.18
CA LYS A 189 -17.75 -7.38 -13.75
C LYS A 189 -16.59 -6.55 -13.22
N ALA A 190 -15.98 -5.79 -14.11
CA ALA A 190 -14.98 -4.80 -13.71
C ALA A 190 -15.65 -3.69 -12.87
N PRO A 191 -15.19 -3.42 -11.63
CA PRO A 191 -15.71 -2.32 -10.85
C PRO A 191 -15.23 -0.98 -11.42
N THR A 192 -16.07 0.06 -11.32
CA THR A 192 -15.62 1.44 -11.52
C THR A 192 -15.06 1.96 -10.21
N ILE A 193 -13.81 2.42 -10.23
CA ILE A 193 -13.09 2.95 -9.07
C ILE A 193 -12.59 4.34 -9.42
N ASP A 194 -13.04 5.34 -8.67
CA ASP A 194 -12.65 6.74 -8.90
C ASP A 194 -11.36 7.09 -8.16
N SER A 195 -11.01 6.29 -7.15
CA SER A 195 -9.95 6.55 -6.18
C SER A 195 -8.75 5.62 -6.29
N LEU A 196 -8.44 5.00 -7.44
CA LEU A 196 -7.17 4.25 -7.54
C LEU A 196 -5.95 5.13 -7.30
N TRP A 197 -6.00 6.42 -7.63
CA TRP A 197 -4.96 7.36 -7.25
C TRP A 197 -4.73 7.44 -5.73
N TRP A 198 -5.76 7.19 -4.92
CA TRP A 198 -5.66 7.09 -3.47
C TRP A 198 -5.23 5.68 -3.03
N LEU A 199 -5.88 4.65 -3.57
CA LEU A 199 -5.59 3.27 -3.20
C LEU A 199 -4.15 2.86 -3.53
N GLU A 200 -3.60 3.36 -4.62
CA GLU A 200 -2.28 2.99 -5.15
C GLU A 200 -1.27 4.13 -5.02
N GLY A 201 -1.61 5.31 -5.54
CA GLY A 201 -0.70 6.44 -5.53
C GLY A 201 -0.48 7.02 -4.12
N VAL A 202 -1.53 7.21 -3.33
CA VAL A 202 -1.35 7.64 -1.92
C VAL A 202 -0.68 6.53 -1.11
N THR A 203 -0.86 5.25 -1.45
CA THR A 203 -0.06 4.14 -0.88
C THR A 203 1.44 4.31 -1.19
N ASP A 204 1.82 4.67 -2.42
CA ASP A 204 3.22 4.99 -2.76
C ASP A 204 3.79 6.17 -1.96
N TYR A 205 2.96 7.17 -1.67
CA TYR A 205 3.34 8.29 -0.82
C TYR A 205 3.57 7.82 0.62
N TYR A 206 2.65 7.02 1.16
CA TYR A 206 2.77 6.44 2.50
C TYR A 206 3.96 5.49 2.61
N ALA A 207 4.22 4.66 1.61
CA ALA A 207 5.42 3.83 1.56
C ALA A 207 6.69 4.67 1.69
N SER A 208 6.74 5.79 0.94
CA SER A 208 7.89 6.71 0.95
C SER A 208 8.07 7.44 2.28
N ILE A 209 6.98 7.93 2.88
CA ILE A 209 7.07 8.68 4.15
C ILE A 209 7.26 7.74 5.35
N LEU A 210 6.74 6.52 5.30
CA LEU A 210 6.99 5.51 6.34
C LEU A 210 8.42 4.98 6.27
N GLU A 211 9.04 4.87 5.08
CA GLU A 211 10.49 4.62 4.97
C GLU A 211 11.32 5.71 5.66
N LEU A 212 10.98 6.98 5.42
CA LEU A 212 11.62 8.11 6.07
C LEU A 212 11.40 8.04 7.59
N ARG A 213 10.16 7.82 8.02
CA ARG A 213 9.81 7.72 9.44
C ARG A 213 10.56 6.57 10.11
N ALA A 214 10.73 5.46 9.39
CA ALA A 214 11.44 4.29 9.85
C ALA A 214 12.98 4.45 9.96
N GLY A 215 13.51 5.63 9.63
CA GLY A 215 14.96 5.89 9.58
C GLY A 215 15.67 5.11 8.47
N LEU A 216 14.94 4.68 7.44
CA LEU A 216 15.47 3.92 6.30
C LEU A 216 15.70 4.80 5.06
N ASN A 217 15.30 6.07 5.13
CA ASN A 217 15.56 7.07 4.11
C ASN A 217 15.91 8.41 4.75
N SER A 218 16.57 9.30 4.00
CA SER A 218 16.88 10.65 4.47
C SER A 218 15.83 11.66 4.00
N GLN A 219 15.73 12.79 4.70
CA GLN A 219 14.84 13.88 4.31
C GLN A 219 15.18 14.41 2.92
N GLU A 220 16.47 14.54 2.59
CA GLU A 220 16.93 15.02 1.28
C GLU A 220 16.48 14.08 0.16
N ASN A 221 16.65 12.77 0.36
CA ASN A 221 16.24 11.76 -0.62
C ASN A 221 14.72 11.71 -0.79
N PHE A 222 13.97 11.81 0.32
CA PHE A 222 12.52 11.88 0.29
C PHE A 222 12.03 13.09 -0.53
N LEU A 223 12.52 14.29 -0.20
CA LEU A 223 12.12 15.52 -0.89
C LEU A 223 12.54 15.48 -2.37
N ALA A 224 13.75 15.03 -2.69
CA ALA A 224 14.18 14.86 -4.08
C ALA A 224 13.25 13.91 -4.86
N SER A 225 12.82 12.81 -4.24
CA SER A 225 11.86 11.87 -4.84
C SER A 225 10.48 12.51 -5.08
N MET A 226 9.99 13.33 -4.16
CA MET A 226 8.73 14.07 -4.34
C MET A 226 8.84 15.16 -5.40
N GLY A 227 9.98 15.86 -5.45
CA GLY A 227 10.25 16.88 -6.47
C GLY A 227 10.19 16.33 -7.90
N ASN A 228 10.68 15.11 -8.13
CA ASN A 228 10.53 14.44 -9.42
C ASN A 228 9.07 14.24 -9.84
N GLY A 229 8.16 14.09 -8.88
CA GLY A 229 6.71 13.95 -9.10
C GLY A 229 6.01 15.25 -9.51
N SER A 230 6.61 16.42 -9.27
CA SER A 230 5.97 17.72 -9.57
C SER A 230 5.62 17.92 -11.05
N GLN A 231 6.45 17.39 -11.94
CA GLN A 231 6.24 17.47 -13.39
C GLN A 231 5.14 16.53 -13.88
N ILE A 232 4.74 15.56 -13.05
CA ILE A 232 3.73 14.56 -13.41
C ILE A 232 2.35 15.22 -13.41
N LEU A 233 2.03 16.02 -12.38
CA LEU A 233 0.74 16.73 -12.31
C LEU A 233 0.71 18.03 -13.14
N ASN A 234 1.87 18.65 -13.40
CA ASN A 234 1.96 19.84 -14.24
C ASN A 234 1.84 19.47 -15.73
N GLY A 235 0.66 19.70 -16.31
CA GLY A 235 0.40 19.43 -17.74
C GLY A 235 -0.23 18.06 -18.02
N LYS A 236 -0.84 17.41 -17.02
CA LYS A 236 -1.59 16.17 -17.21
C LYS A 236 -2.69 16.36 -18.25
N GLN A 237 -2.75 15.47 -19.24
CA GLN A 237 -3.71 15.53 -20.35
C GLN A 237 -5.10 15.02 -19.94
N VAL A 238 -5.18 14.27 -18.84
CA VAL A 238 -6.40 13.67 -18.28
C VAL A 238 -6.48 13.96 -16.79
N ALA A 239 -7.69 13.94 -16.23
CA ALA A 239 -7.88 14.00 -14.79
C ALA A 239 -7.33 12.74 -14.11
N LEU A 240 -6.87 12.87 -12.86
CA LEU A 240 -6.31 11.74 -12.10
C LEU A 240 -7.39 10.72 -11.70
N ARG A 241 -8.62 11.20 -11.46
CA ARG A 241 -9.82 10.34 -11.34
C ARG A 241 -10.07 9.53 -12.62
N ASP A 242 -9.91 10.13 -13.79
CA ASP A 242 -10.12 9.43 -15.05
C ASP A 242 -9.03 8.37 -15.29
N SER A 243 -7.77 8.65 -14.95
CA SER A 243 -6.71 7.63 -14.98
C SER A 243 -7.07 6.42 -14.09
N SER A 244 -7.71 6.65 -12.94
CA SER A 244 -8.19 5.59 -12.04
C SER A 244 -9.29 4.73 -12.70
N ARG A 245 -10.29 5.36 -13.31
CA ARG A 245 -11.44 4.65 -13.93
C ARG A 245 -11.06 3.72 -15.07
N ARG A 246 -9.99 4.06 -15.79
CA ARG A 246 -9.63 3.42 -17.07
C ARG A 246 -8.69 2.22 -16.92
N VAL A 247 -8.46 1.73 -15.70
CA VAL A 247 -7.57 0.58 -15.45
C VAL A 247 -7.98 -0.67 -16.22
N TRP A 248 -9.28 -0.85 -16.47
CA TRP A 248 -9.86 -2.02 -17.14
C TRP A 248 -10.02 -1.87 -18.66
N GLU A 249 -9.64 -0.72 -19.23
CA GLU A 249 -9.70 -0.52 -20.68
C GLU A 249 -8.59 -1.30 -21.40
N GLN A 250 -8.75 -1.52 -22.71
CA GLN A 250 -7.89 -2.42 -23.51
C GLN A 250 -6.39 -2.03 -23.51
N LYS A 251 -6.04 -0.77 -23.21
CA LYS A 251 -4.66 -0.29 -23.04
C LYS A 251 -4.25 -0.09 -21.58
N GLY A 252 -5.15 -0.40 -20.64
CA GLY A 252 -5.04 -0.05 -19.21
C GLY A 252 -4.84 1.44 -18.98
N SER A 253 -4.44 1.80 -17.75
CA SER A 253 -4.02 3.17 -17.41
C SER A 253 -2.76 3.62 -18.16
N GLN A 254 -1.93 2.67 -18.61
CA GLN A 254 -0.70 2.93 -19.38
C GLN A 254 -0.97 3.50 -20.78
N GLY A 255 -2.19 3.32 -21.31
CA GLY A 255 -2.61 3.86 -22.60
C GLY A 255 -2.67 5.39 -22.69
N TYR A 256 -2.52 6.10 -21.56
CA TYR A 256 -2.77 7.54 -21.44
C TYR A 256 -1.55 8.36 -20.99
N SER A 257 -0.35 7.75 -20.96
CA SER A 257 0.92 8.42 -20.60
C SER A 257 0.94 9.07 -19.20
N PHE A 258 -0.07 8.82 -18.36
CA PHE A 258 -0.25 9.42 -17.04
C PHE A 258 -0.78 8.38 -16.04
N SER A 259 0.08 7.98 -15.10
CA SER A 259 -0.18 6.92 -14.14
C SER A 259 -0.86 7.44 -12.87
N TYR A 260 -1.94 6.77 -12.44
CA TYR A 260 -2.58 7.05 -11.15
C TYR A 260 -1.67 6.77 -9.95
N TYR A 261 -0.66 5.89 -10.09
CA TYR A 261 0.38 5.70 -9.08
C TYR A 261 1.19 6.98 -8.90
N ALA A 262 1.86 7.42 -9.97
CA ALA A 262 2.80 8.52 -9.87
C ALA A 262 2.10 9.88 -9.62
N GLY A 263 0.94 10.08 -10.25
CA GLY A 263 0.09 11.24 -9.99
C GLY A 263 -0.50 11.24 -8.59
N GLY A 264 -1.00 10.10 -8.13
CA GLY A 264 -1.56 9.94 -6.78
C GLY A 264 -0.52 10.09 -5.67
N ARG A 265 0.70 9.60 -5.89
CA ARG A 265 1.84 9.78 -4.97
C ARG A 265 2.15 11.25 -4.74
N TYR A 266 2.26 12.02 -5.82
CA TYR A 266 2.50 13.45 -5.69
C TYR A 266 1.28 14.19 -5.14
N ALA A 267 0.06 13.79 -5.50
CA ALA A 267 -1.16 14.36 -4.92
C ALA A 267 -1.24 14.12 -3.40
N GLY A 268 -0.89 12.92 -2.91
CA GLY A 268 -0.79 12.61 -1.49
C GLY A 268 0.17 13.55 -0.76
N PHE A 269 1.37 13.74 -1.32
CA PHE A 269 2.35 14.69 -0.78
C PHE A 269 1.82 16.14 -0.75
N VAL A 270 1.17 16.60 -1.82
CA VAL A 270 0.59 17.95 -1.90
C VAL A 270 -0.55 18.12 -0.88
N PHE A 271 -1.44 17.13 -0.75
CA PHE A 271 -2.51 17.20 0.24
C PHE A 271 -1.99 17.19 1.67
N ASP A 272 -1.01 16.34 1.99
CA ASP A 272 -0.38 16.36 3.32
C ASP A 272 0.23 17.73 3.63
N THR A 273 0.97 18.29 2.67
CA THR A 273 1.56 19.62 2.76
C THR A 273 0.51 20.70 2.98
N ALA A 274 -0.54 20.73 2.16
CA ALA A 274 -1.57 21.74 2.23
C ALA A 274 -2.41 21.65 3.52
N VAL A 275 -2.78 20.43 3.96
CA VAL A 275 -3.49 20.23 5.23
C VAL A 275 -2.65 20.74 6.40
N ARG A 276 -1.35 20.46 6.42
CA ARG A 276 -0.45 20.95 7.49
C ARG A 276 -0.30 22.46 7.43
N VAL A 277 -0.20 23.05 6.25
CA VAL A 277 -0.11 24.50 6.07
C VAL A 277 -1.39 25.21 6.54
N GLU A 278 -2.58 24.77 6.12
CA GLU A 278 -3.83 25.41 6.54
C GLU A 278 -4.16 25.19 8.01
N SER A 279 -3.78 24.03 8.57
CA SER A 279 -4.01 23.70 9.97
C SER A 279 -2.89 24.12 10.91
N GLN A 280 -1.84 24.79 10.42
CA GLN A 280 -0.64 25.16 11.19
C GLN A 280 0.00 23.95 11.92
N ASN A 281 0.18 22.83 11.20
CA ASN A 281 0.64 21.53 11.69
C ASN A 281 -0.24 20.86 12.74
N LYS A 282 -1.48 21.32 12.96
CA LYS A 282 -2.41 20.62 13.86
C LYS A 282 -2.87 19.28 13.26
N TYR A 283 -3.01 19.23 11.94
CA TYR A 283 -3.45 18.04 11.20
C TYR A 283 -2.54 17.74 10.01
N SER A 284 -2.64 16.51 9.52
CA SER A 284 -1.92 16.00 8.35
C SER A 284 -2.83 15.07 7.54
N LEU A 285 -2.31 14.53 6.43
CA LEU A 285 -3.01 13.48 5.69
C LEU A 285 -3.20 12.21 6.55
N ASP A 286 -2.36 12.01 7.59
CA ASP A 286 -2.53 10.91 8.55
C ASP A 286 -3.91 10.97 9.21
N ASN A 287 -4.44 12.16 9.52
CA ASN A 287 -5.77 12.31 10.09
C ASN A 287 -6.89 11.86 9.13
N VAL A 288 -6.73 12.12 7.83
CA VAL A 288 -7.66 11.64 6.79
C VAL A 288 -7.62 10.11 6.72
N MET A 289 -6.42 9.53 6.66
CA MET A 289 -6.22 8.09 6.59
C MET A 289 -6.75 7.37 7.84
N LEU A 290 -6.51 7.92 9.03
CA LEU A 290 -6.98 7.39 10.31
C LEU A 290 -8.51 7.42 10.42
N ASP A 291 -9.16 8.51 9.99
CA ASP A 291 -10.63 8.59 9.97
C ASP A 291 -11.21 7.57 8.98
N LEU A 292 -10.65 7.45 7.77
CA LEU A 292 -11.09 6.42 6.81
C LEU A 292 -10.91 5.00 7.37
N PHE A 293 -9.76 4.72 8.00
CA PHE A 293 -9.48 3.42 8.62
C PHE A 293 -10.47 3.08 9.72
N LYS A 294 -10.80 4.06 10.58
CA LYS A 294 -11.80 3.90 11.63
C LYS A 294 -13.21 3.72 11.07
N GLU A 295 -13.59 4.50 10.06
CA GLU A 295 -14.94 4.48 9.47
C GLU A 295 -15.21 3.18 8.70
N CYS A 296 -14.23 2.71 7.91
CA CYS A 296 -14.38 1.49 7.13
C CYS A 296 -14.42 0.23 8.02
N GLY A 297 -13.57 0.18 9.06
CA GLY A 297 -13.28 -1.08 9.75
C GLY A 297 -12.86 -2.16 8.75
N ASP A 298 -13.29 -3.39 8.97
CA ASP A 298 -12.98 -4.50 8.04
C ASP A 298 -14.03 -4.66 6.91
N THR A 299 -15.24 -4.11 7.07
CA THR A 299 -16.41 -4.53 6.26
C THR A 299 -17.26 -3.40 5.66
N LYS A 300 -17.09 -2.13 6.02
CA LYS A 300 -18.05 -1.08 5.57
C LYS A 300 -17.65 -0.41 4.27
N GLY A 301 -16.35 -0.17 4.08
CA GLY A 301 -15.84 0.68 3.02
C GLY A 301 -16.34 2.14 3.09
N TYR A 302 -15.86 2.99 2.17
CA TYR A 302 -16.23 4.40 2.08
C TYR A 302 -16.98 4.73 0.78
N ASP A 303 -17.73 5.83 0.78
CA ASP A 303 -18.20 6.46 -0.45
C ASP A 303 -17.08 7.28 -1.09
N GLU A 304 -16.92 7.25 -2.41
CA GLU A 304 -15.80 7.90 -3.13
C GLU A 304 -15.63 9.40 -2.78
N SER A 305 -16.73 10.11 -2.45
CA SER A 305 -16.69 11.53 -2.02
C SER A 305 -15.99 11.73 -0.67
N ARG A 306 -15.92 10.68 0.16
CA ARG A 306 -15.50 10.76 1.55
C ARG A 306 -14.06 11.23 1.71
N ILE A 307 -13.19 10.86 0.78
CA ILE A 307 -11.79 11.32 0.74
C ILE A 307 -11.76 12.86 0.67
N LYS A 308 -12.51 13.46 -0.26
CA LYS A 308 -12.57 14.93 -0.41
C LYS A 308 -13.13 15.59 0.85
N GLU A 309 -14.21 15.05 1.41
CA GLU A 309 -14.85 15.58 2.61
C GLU A 309 -13.87 15.63 3.80
N LEU A 310 -13.09 14.58 4.01
CA LEU A 310 -12.10 14.52 5.09
C LEU A 310 -10.91 15.45 4.84
N ILE A 311 -10.42 15.55 3.60
CA ILE A 311 -9.37 16.51 3.25
C ILE A 311 -9.83 17.94 3.53
N VAL A 312 -11.08 18.29 3.17
CA VAL A 312 -11.67 19.62 3.47
C VAL A 312 -11.88 19.80 4.97
N LYS A 313 -12.35 18.78 5.70
CA LYS A 313 -12.53 18.82 7.16
C LYS A 313 -11.23 19.20 7.88
N TYR A 314 -10.09 18.62 7.46
CA TYR A 314 -8.81 18.82 8.14
C TYR A 314 -7.99 20.00 7.61
N GLY A 315 -8.11 20.34 6.32
CA GLY A 315 -7.37 21.44 5.70
C GLY A 315 -8.19 22.70 5.39
N GLY A 316 -9.48 22.74 5.70
CA GLY A 316 -10.35 23.90 5.47
C GLY A 316 -10.81 24.09 4.01
N GLU A 317 -11.52 25.19 3.76
CA GLU A 317 -12.25 25.43 2.50
C GLU A 317 -11.35 25.50 1.25
N LYS A 318 -10.09 25.97 1.40
CA LYS A 318 -9.13 26.05 0.29
C LYS A 318 -8.78 24.69 -0.31
N MET A 319 -9.01 23.61 0.43
CA MET A 319 -8.79 22.25 -0.06
C MET A 319 -9.79 21.83 -1.14
N GLY A 320 -10.98 22.43 -1.16
CA GLY A 320 -12.00 22.12 -2.18
C GLY A 320 -11.49 22.41 -3.59
N PRO A 321 -11.12 23.67 -3.90
CA PRO A 321 -10.52 24.02 -5.19
C PRO A 321 -9.22 23.25 -5.51
N LEU A 322 -8.37 23.02 -4.50
CA LEU A 322 -7.16 22.22 -4.67
C LEU A 322 -7.48 20.78 -5.12
N TYR A 323 -8.46 20.14 -4.49
CA TYR A 323 -8.91 18.80 -4.84
C TYR A 323 -9.47 18.76 -6.27
N GLU A 324 -10.31 19.73 -6.64
CA GLU A 324 -10.87 19.80 -8.00
C GLU A 324 -9.80 19.91 -9.07
N GLY A 325 -8.78 20.75 -8.83
CA GLY A 325 -7.66 20.90 -9.76
C GLY A 325 -6.78 19.64 -9.86
N LEU A 326 -6.44 19.03 -8.73
CA LEU A 326 -5.51 17.89 -8.71
C LEU A 326 -6.17 16.60 -9.21
N ILE A 327 -7.42 16.36 -8.81
CA ILE A 327 -8.07 15.06 -8.96
C ILE A 327 -9.03 15.04 -10.15
N ASN A 328 -9.88 16.05 -10.28
CA ASN A 328 -11.02 16.04 -11.20
C ASN A 328 -10.79 16.79 -12.52
N SER A 329 -9.74 17.61 -12.60
CA SER A 329 -9.47 18.45 -13.78
C SER A 329 -8.19 18.01 -14.49
N PRO A 330 -8.15 17.97 -15.84
CA PRO A 330 -6.89 17.94 -16.58
C PRO A 330 -6.11 19.26 -16.39
N GLY A 331 -4.86 19.31 -16.84
CA GLY A 331 -3.97 20.47 -16.72
C GLY A 331 -3.21 20.56 -15.38
N GLY A 332 -2.39 21.59 -15.21
CA GLY A 332 -1.60 21.79 -13.98
C GLY A 332 -2.38 22.47 -12.86
N VAL A 333 -1.97 22.24 -11.62
CA VAL A 333 -2.37 23.05 -10.46
C VAL A 333 -1.11 23.69 -9.91
N ASP A 334 -1.13 25.00 -9.70
CA ASP A 334 -0.03 25.66 -9.03
C ASP A 334 -0.01 25.27 -7.54
N VAL A 335 0.97 24.44 -7.19
CA VAL A 335 1.20 23.97 -5.82
C VAL A 335 2.35 24.73 -5.14
N SER A 336 2.98 25.68 -5.82
CA SER A 336 4.20 26.35 -5.36
C SER A 336 3.95 27.10 -4.05
N SER A 337 2.81 27.77 -3.93
CA SER A 337 2.43 28.50 -2.71
C SER A 337 2.31 27.58 -1.48
N TRP A 338 1.85 26.34 -1.65
CA TRP A 338 1.80 25.34 -0.59
C TRP A 338 3.20 24.92 -0.16
N MET A 339 4.09 24.70 -1.12
CA MET A 339 5.49 24.36 -0.86
C MET A 339 6.22 25.48 -0.11
N THR A 340 6.11 26.73 -0.59
CA THR A 340 6.75 27.89 0.05
C THR A 340 6.26 28.09 1.48
N ARG A 341 4.94 28.01 1.73
CA ARG A 341 4.37 28.11 3.08
C ARG A 341 4.74 26.94 4.00
N ALA A 342 5.18 25.82 3.43
CA ALA A 342 5.76 24.69 4.15
C ALA A 342 7.30 24.77 4.28
N GLY A 343 7.89 25.93 3.99
CA GLY A 343 9.34 26.10 4.04
C GLY A 343 10.06 25.19 3.05
N LEU A 344 9.49 24.97 1.87
CA LEU A 344 10.07 24.18 0.79
C LEU A 344 10.29 25.06 -0.45
N VAL A 345 11.36 24.76 -1.18
CA VAL A 345 11.65 25.37 -2.49
C VAL A 345 11.56 24.29 -3.57
N LEU A 346 10.71 24.53 -4.57
CA LEU A 346 10.62 23.70 -5.78
C LEU A 346 11.27 24.42 -6.96
N ASN A 347 12.46 23.98 -7.35
CA ASN A 347 13.20 24.48 -8.50
C ASN A 347 13.24 23.41 -9.60
N GLY A 348 12.31 23.50 -10.57
CA GLY A 348 12.14 22.48 -11.60
C GLY A 348 11.67 21.15 -10.99
N ARG A 349 12.55 20.13 -11.00
CA ARG A 349 12.31 18.82 -10.35
C ARG A 349 12.92 18.71 -8.96
N ARG A 350 13.69 19.70 -8.52
CA ARG A 350 14.40 19.65 -7.25
C ARG A 350 13.55 20.30 -6.18
N LEU A 351 13.06 19.50 -5.25
CA LEU A 351 12.39 19.96 -4.04
C LEU A 351 13.36 19.85 -2.86
N THR A 352 13.56 20.93 -2.13
CA THR A 352 14.44 21.00 -0.95
C THR A 352 13.78 21.79 0.16
N ALA A 353 14.25 21.62 1.39
CA ALA A 353 13.94 22.56 2.47
C ALA A 353 14.47 23.95 2.11
N ASP A 354 13.68 24.99 2.41
CA ASP A 354 14.11 26.38 2.30
C ASP A 354 14.98 26.73 3.52
N PRO A 355 16.28 27.03 3.34
CA PRO A 355 17.15 27.43 4.44
C PRO A 355 16.75 28.77 5.06
N ASN A 356 15.95 29.58 4.36
CA ASN A 356 15.50 30.90 4.78
C ASN A 356 14.02 30.94 5.17
N ALA A 357 13.37 29.78 5.35
CA ALA A 357 11.98 29.73 5.78
C ALA A 357 11.79 30.54 7.07
N ASP A 358 10.85 31.49 7.05
CA ASP A 358 10.53 32.27 8.24
C ASP A 358 9.84 31.42 9.33
N GLU A 359 9.69 31.99 10.53
CA GLU A 359 9.07 31.29 11.66
C GLU A 359 7.57 31.00 11.46
N THR A 360 6.92 31.66 10.50
CA THR A 360 5.50 31.45 10.17
C THR A 360 5.29 30.27 9.22
N ALA A 361 6.34 29.85 8.51
CA ALA A 361 6.32 28.67 7.68
C ALA A 361 6.16 27.40 8.53
N VAL A 362 5.37 26.46 8.03
CA VAL A 362 5.33 25.10 8.56
C VAL A 362 6.71 24.47 8.31
N ASN A 363 7.57 24.42 9.32
CA ASN A 363 8.93 23.88 9.16
C ASN A 363 8.89 22.43 8.63
N THR A 364 9.72 22.13 7.62
CA THR A 364 9.77 20.83 6.95
C THR A 364 9.99 19.64 7.89
N ARG A 365 10.70 19.82 9.01
CA ARG A 365 10.84 18.73 10.02
C ARG A 365 9.50 18.36 10.65
N LYS A 366 8.62 19.34 10.87
CA LYS A 366 7.26 19.10 11.37
C LYS A 366 6.38 18.51 10.27
N LEU A 367 6.57 18.95 9.02
CA LEU A 367 5.90 18.42 7.84
C LEU A 367 6.12 16.91 7.71
N LEU A 368 7.36 16.46 7.88
CA LEU A 368 7.74 15.07 7.63
C LEU A 368 7.64 14.17 8.87
N GLY A 369 7.07 14.67 9.99
CA GLY A 369 7.17 14.06 11.32
C GLY A 369 6.99 12.54 11.34
N TYR A 370 8.04 11.78 11.66
CA TYR A 370 8.41 11.16 12.95
C TYR A 370 9.79 10.55 12.67
N SER A 371 10.87 10.98 13.32
CA SER A 371 12.09 10.16 13.30
C SER A 371 11.86 9.03 14.29
N LEU A 372 11.75 7.78 13.83
CA LEU A 372 11.90 6.65 14.72
C LEU A 372 13.27 6.79 15.41
N ASN A 373 13.28 7.20 16.68
CA ASN A 373 14.39 6.88 17.56
C ASN A 373 14.29 5.38 17.86
N VAL A 374 14.54 4.52 16.86
CA VAL A 374 14.74 3.09 17.10
C VAL A 374 16.03 3.00 17.91
N LYS A 375 15.91 2.98 19.23
CA LYS A 375 16.96 2.37 20.04
C LYS A 375 17.01 0.91 19.59
N MET A 376 18.03 0.59 18.80
CA MET A 376 18.38 -0.78 18.43
C MET A 376 18.65 -1.61 19.67
#